data_AF-A0A1G5SL81-F1
#
_entry.id   AF-A0A1G5SL81-F1
#
_cell.length_a   1.000
_cell.length_b   1.000
_cell.length_c   1.000
_cell.angle_alpha   90.00
_cell.angle_beta   90.00
_cell.angle_gamma   90.00
#
_symmetry.space_group_name_H-M   'P 1'
#
loop_
_entity.id
_entity.type
_entity.pdbx_description
1 polymer ?
#
loop_
_entity_poly.entity_id
_entity_poly.type
_entity_poly.pdbx_seq_one_letter_code
_entity_poly.pdbx_strand_id
1 'polypeptide(L)'
;MPYAEITVNLGKVTLGEENRKKMTNSCLKRHENSSLVQAVCALLNSGGGVIKAEINDKSYSYRCHGLGQDLETSFQKLLPSGSQKHLDYMQQNHDLLIFVKSWSPDASSLPLKICSLRSNLYQRDVTSAINLCANGALELLREKESRAQRGTPRLHSQDHILNRTIQEEEDIKMCALEFFKKDKLNFKEKLSFTESTHVEFKRFTTKKIVPRIKETLAHYVSAFANTQGGYIIIGVDDKSKEVFGCKKEKVNPDSLKTEIKNCIEKLPTYHFCREKPKVNFTTKILKVYQKEALYGFVCVVQVEPFCCVVFAEDPDSWIMENNIVTRLKVQQWVEMMLDIQSDPSSGFPTINDSAHLMTPALSAPRRPAYLTKVLEHKETLQRHFFSEAVLRSRRTGRLTEGTDTPLFSRHCDIFEKLGWRYWFNERREGPM
;
A
#
# COMPACT_ATOMS: atom_id res chain seq x y z
N MET A 1 -23.34 -4.22 -25.33
CA MET A 1 -21.88 -4.32 -25.15
C MET A 1 -21.64 -5.15 -23.91
N PRO A 2 -21.23 -6.44 -24.05
CA PRO A 2 -21.22 -7.40 -22.94
C PRO A 2 -19.80 -7.54 -22.33
N TYR A 3 -19.72 -7.41 -21.00
CA TYR A 3 -18.56 -7.64 -20.09
C TYR A 3 -17.28 -6.83 -20.31
N ALA A 4 -16.53 -6.60 -19.24
CA ALA A 4 -15.11 -6.25 -19.36
C ALA A 4 -14.35 -7.48 -19.91
N GLU A 5 -13.78 -7.32 -21.11
CA GLU A 5 -13.04 -8.29 -21.94
C GLU A 5 -11.63 -8.63 -21.40
N ILE A 6 -11.44 -8.72 -20.07
CA ILE A 6 -10.09 -8.84 -19.50
C ILE A 6 -9.91 -10.19 -18.81
N THR A 7 -9.06 -11.01 -19.42
CA THR A 7 -8.59 -12.28 -18.86
C THR A 7 -7.11 -12.19 -18.54
N VAL A 8 -6.74 -12.43 -17.28
CA VAL A 8 -5.34 -12.51 -16.82
C VAL A 8 -4.96 -13.98 -16.68
N ASN A 9 -4.00 -14.44 -17.48
CA ASN A 9 -3.48 -15.80 -17.39
C ASN A 9 -2.22 -15.82 -16.51
N LEU A 10 -2.28 -16.50 -15.36
CA LEU A 10 -1.15 -16.57 -14.41
C LEU A 10 -0.27 -17.82 -14.59
N GLY A 11 -0.65 -18.73 -15.50
CA GLY A 11 0.02 -20.01 -15.66
C GLY A 11 -0.18 -20.92 -14.45
N LYS A 12 0.81 -21.78 -14.18
CA LYS A 12 0.73 -22.79 -13.12
C LYS A 12 0.83 -22.17 -11.73
N VAL A 13 -0.11 -22.51 -10.87
CA VAL A 13 -0.17 -22.08 -9.47
C VAL A 13 -0.45 -23.27 -8.56
N THR A 14 0.23 -23.30 -7.41
CA THR A 14 -0.03 -24.27 -6.35
C THR A 14 -1.18 -23.80 -5.46
N LEU A 15 -2.27 -24.57 -5.42
CA LEU A 15 -3.49 -24.24 -4.68
C LEU A 15 -3.80 -25.31 -3.62
N GLY A 16 -4.52 -24.91 -2.57
CA GLY A 16 -4.93 -25.75 -1.46
C GLY A 16 -3.98 -25.65 -0.26
N GLU A 17 -4.53 -25.58 0.95
CA GLU A 17 -3.74 -25.29 2.16
C GLU A 17 -2.62 -26.30 2.41
N GLU A 18 -2.93 -27.58 2.29
CA GLU A 18 -1.93 -28.65 2.51
C GLU A 18 -0.83 -28.63 1.44
N ASN A 19 -1.18 -28.36 0.18
CA ASN A 19 -0.21 -28.26 -0.90
C ASN A 19 0.67 -27.03 -0.75
N ARG A 20 0.08 -25.88 -0.40
CA ARG A 20 0.83 -24.63 -0.16
C ARG A 20 1.72 -24.73 1.08
N LYS A 21 1.35 -25.49 2.11
CA LYS A 21 2.21 -25.80 3.27
C LYS A 21 3.42 -26.66 2.88
N LYS A 22 3.23 -27.64 1.98
CA LYS A 22 4.28 -28.55 1.51
C LYS A 22 5.27 -27.91 0.53
N MET A 23 5.01 -26.70 0.03
CA MET A 23 5.94 -26.00 -0.87
C MET A 23 7.27 -25.70 -0.17
N THR A 24 8.34 -26.37 -0.61
CA THR A 24 9.70 -26.13 -0.12
C THR A 24 10.32 -24.85 -0.70
N ASN A 25 9.92 -24.46 -1.91
CA ASN A 25 10.38 -23.22 -2.54
C ASN A 25 9.60 -22.01 -2.04
N SER A 26 10.11 -21.37 -0.98
CA SER A 26 9.50 -20.17 -0.39
C SER A 26 9.45 -18.96 -1.33
N CYS A 27 10.40 -18.85 -2.27
CA CYS A 27 10.41 -17.77 -3.26
C CYS A 27 9.26 -17.92 -4.25
N LEU A 28 9.07 -19.14 -4.78
CA LEU A 28 7.95 -19.45 -5.67
C LEU A 28 6.60 -19.25 -4.97
N LYS A 29 6.45 -19.72 -3.72
CA LYS A 29 5.22 -19.54 -2.94
C LYS A 29 4.84 -18.07 -2.80
N ARG A 30 5.81 -17.20 -2.50
CA ARG A 30 5.62 -15.74 -2.42
C ARG A 30 5.32 -15.13 -3.78
N HIS A 31 5.99 -15.58 -4.84
CA HIS A 31 5.75 -15.09 -6.18
C HIS A 31 4.32 -15.40 -6.65
N GLU A 32 3.87 -16.65 -6.54
CA GLU A 32 2.49 -17.05 -6.86
C GLU A 32 1.46 -16.21 -6.08
N ASN A 33 1.69 -16.01 -4.77
CA ASN A 33 0.82 -15.20 -3.92
C ASN A 33 0.77 -13.74 -4.41
N SER A 34 1.94 -13.13 -4.65
CA SER A 34 2.04 -11.77 -5.15
C SER A 34 1.36 -11.62 -6.51
N SER A 35 1.61 -12.52 -7.46
CA SER A 35 1.03 -12.46 -8.81
C SER A 35 -0.51 -12.53 -8.78
N LEU A 36 -1.08 -13.38 -7.93
CA LEU A 36 -2.53 -13.45 -7.71
C LEU A 36 -3.09 -12.14 -7.14
N VAL A 37 -2.47 -11.62 -6.07
CA VAL A 37 -2.92 -10.38 -5.41
C VAL A 37 -2.83 -9.18 -6.35
N GLN A 38 -1.76 -9.10 -7.14
CA GLN A 38 -1.55 -8.05 -8.14
C GLN A 38 -2.60 -8.12 -9.25
N ALA A 39 -2.88 -9.31 -9.77
CA ALA A 39 -3.91 -9.50 -10.79
C ALA A 39 -5.31 -9.16 -10.26
N VAL A 40 -5.64 -9.55 -9.02
CA VAL A 40 -6.90 -9.16 -8.38
C VAL A 40 -6.99 -7.65 -8.24
N CYS A 41 -5.95 -6.99 -7.72
CA CYS A 41 -5.91 -5.54 -7.59
C CYS A 41 -6.07 -4.81 -8.93
N ALA A 42 -5.38 -5.29 -9.97
CA ALA A 42 -5.47 -4.75 -11.32
C ALA A 42 -6.89 -4.83 -11.88
N LEU A 43 -7.53 -5.99 -11.80
CA LEU A 43 -8.90 -6.16 -12.29
C LEU A 43 -9.91 -5.34 -11.49
N LEU A 44 -9.76 -5.24 -10.16
CA LEU A 44 -10.59 -4.36 -9.33
C LEU A 44 -10.55 -2.91 -9.84
N ASN A 45 -9.36 -2.42 -10.17
CA ASN A 45 -9.14 -1.05 -10.62
C ASN A 45 -9.39 -0.82 -12.11
N SER A 46 -9.83 -1.85 -12.85
CA SER A 46 -9.99 -1.79 -14.32
C SER A 46 -11.31 -2.39 -14.82
N GLY A 47 -12.37 -2.31 -14.00
CA GLY A 47 -13.73 -2.71 -14.41
C GLY A 47 -14.08 -4.18 -14.17
N GLY A 48 -13.20 -4.95 -13.51
CA GLY A 48 -13.36 -6.37 -13.26
C GLY A 48 -12.84 -7.27 -14.38
N GLY A 49 -12.97 -8.58 -14.22
CA GLY A 49 -12.53 -9.58 -15.20
C GLY A 49 -12.37 -10.97 -14.60
N VAL A 50 -11.57 -11.80 -15.27
CA VAL A 50 -11.31 -13.18 -14.85
C VAL A 50 -9.81 -13.46 -14.78
N ILE A 51 -9.37 -14.05 -13.67
CA ILE A 51 -8.03 -14.61 -13.55
C ILE A 51 -8.12 -16.10 -13.82
N LYS A 52 -7.28 -16.60 -14.72
CA LYS A 52 -7.13 -18.01 -15.03
C LYS A 52 -5.81 -18.52 -14.47
N ALA A 53 -5.89 -19.47 -13.52
CA ALA A 53 -4.74 -20.13 -12.92
C ALA A 53 -4.78 -21.63 -13.23
N GLU A 54 -3.71 -22.16 -13.84
CA GLU A 54 -3.57 -23.58 -14.11
C GLU A 54 -3.20 -24.31 -12.81
N ILE A 55 -3.99 -25.31 -12.46
CA ILE A 55 -3.84 -26.09 -11.24
C ILE A 55 -2.64 -27.04 -11.42
N ASN A 56 -1.60 -26.85 -10.59
CA ASN A 56 -0.40 -27.69 -10.65
C ASN A 56 -0.66 -29.15 -10.23
N ASP A 57 -1.50 -29.37 -9.22
CA ASP A 57 -1.82 -30.69 -8.68
C ASP A 57 -3.13 -31.24 -9.24
N LYS A 58 -3.06 -32.36 -9.97
CA LYS A 58 -4.24 -33.01 -10.57
C LYS A 58 -5.25 -33.54 -9.54
N SER A 59 -4.82 -33.80 -8.30
CA SER A 59 -5.70 -34.26 -7.22
C SER A 59 -6.46 -33.12 -6.54
N TYR A 60 -6.16 -31.86 -6.89
CA TYR A 60 -6.77 -30.70 -6.28
C TYR A 60 -8.26 -30.54 -6.67
N SER A 61 -9.10 -30.47 -5.63
CA SER A 61 -10.47 -29.94 -5.66
C SER A 61 -10.59 -28.68 -4.80
N TYR A 62 -11.06 -27.57 -5.37
CA TYR A 62 -11.32 -26.32 -4.65
C TYR A 62 -12.30 -26.52 -3.51
N ARG A 63 -13.34 -27.35 -3.72
CA ARG A 63 -14.36 -27.64 -2.70
C ARG A 63 -13.79 -28.34 -1.47
N CYS A 64 -12.72 -29.11 -1.63
CA CYS A 64 -12.13 -29.92 -0.56
C CYS A 64 -10.90 -29.26 0.08
N HIS A 65 -10.14 -28.48 -0.70
CA HIS A 65 -8.81 -28.01 -0.28
C HIS A 65 -8.70 -26.48 -0.14
N GLY A 66 -9.68 -25.71 -0.61
CA GLY A 66 -9.64 -24.24 -0.58
C GLY A 66 -8.51 -23.64 -1.43
N LEU A 67 -8.18 -22.36 -1.21
CA LEU A 67 -7.06 -21.70 -1.90
C LEU A 67 -5.74 -21.93 -1.17
N GLY A 68 -5.80 -21.92 0.16
CA GLY A 68 -4.65 -21.87 1.05
C GLY A 68 -4.62 -20.56 1.84
N GLN A 69 -4.28 -20.67 3.12
CA GLN A 69 -4.44 -19.62 4.12
C GLN A 69 -3.60 -18.38 3.79
N ASP A 70 -2.44 -18.54 3.17
CA ASP A 70 -1.59 -17.41 2.80
C ASP A 70 -2.20 -16.57 1.67
N LEU A 71 -2.93 -17.19 0.72
CA LEU A 71 -3.64 -16.48 -0.34
C LEU A 71 -4.88 -15.77 0.23
N GLU A 72 -5.65 -16.47 1.05
CA GLU A 72 -6.86 -15.92 1.68
C GLU A 72 -6.53 -14.73 2.58
N THR A 73 -5.45 -14.83 3.36
CA THR A 73 -4.96 -13.72 4.19
C THR A 73 -4.53 -12.53 3.34
N SER A 74 -3.86 -12.75 2.21
CA SER A 74 -3.49 -11.65 1.30
C SER A 74 -4.71 -10.99 0.66
N PHE A 75 -5.73 -11.77 0.28
CA PHE A 75 -6.99 -11.21 -0.24
C PHE A 75 -7.77 -10.44 0.83
N GLN A 76 -7.77 -10.89 2.08
CA GLN A 76 -8.37 -10.13 3.19
C GLN A 76 -7.66 -8.80 3.43
N LYS A 77 -6.34 -8.74 3.29
CA LYS A 77 -5.58 -7.48 3.38
C LYS A 77 -5.93 -6.51 2.25
N LEU A 78 -6.10 -7.01 1.03
CA LEU A 78 -6.51 -6.21 -0.13
C LEU A 78 -7.99 -5.79 -0.06
N LEU A 79 -8.84 -6.66 0.50
CA LEU A 79 -10.30 -6.52 0.56
C LEU A 79 -10.81 -6.65 2.02
N PRO A 80 -10.56 -5.67 2.90
CA PRO A 80 -10.92 -5.76 4.32
C PRO A 80 -12.43 -5.89 4.57
N SER A 81 -13.27 -5.38 3.67
CA SER A 81 -14.74 -5.47 3.75
C SER A 81 -15.31 -6.83 3.36
N GLY A 82 -14.44 -7.83 3.11
CA GLY A 82 -14.79 -9.21 2.78
C GLY A 82 -14.57 -9.52 1.30
N SER A 83 -13.78 -10.55 1.02
CA SER A 83 -13.44 -10.98 -0.34
C SER A 83 -14.66 -11.46 -1.15
N GLN A 84 -15.66 -12.05 -0.50
CA GLN A 84 -16.87 -12.58 -1.15
C GLN A 84 -17.70 -11.53 -1.90
N LYS A 85 -17.57 -10.24 -1.53
CA LYS A 85 -18.26 -9.16 -2.25
C LYS A 85 -17.70 -8.96 -3.66
N HIS A 86 -16.41 -9.22 -3.84
CA HIS A 86 -15.69 -8.92 -5.08
C HIS A 86 -15.19 -10.15 -5.82
N LEU A 87 -14.99 -11.29 -5.13
CA LEU A 87 -14.37 -12.48 -5.68
C LEU A 87 -15.36 -13.65 -5.69
N ASP A 88 -15.50 -14.27 -6.86
CA ASP A 88 -16.22 -15.52 -7.08
C ASP A 88 -15.24 -16.56 -7.65
N TYR A 89 -15.36 -17.82 -7.26
CA TYR A 89 -14.42 -18.89 -7.65
C TYR A 89 -15.14 -20.01 -8.41
N MET A 90 -14.51 -20.52 -9.46
CA MET A 90 -14.99 -21.69 -10.20
C MET A 90 -13.81 -22.56 -10.63
N GLN A 91 -13.82 -23.82 -10.23
CA GLN A 91 -12.89 -24.79 -10.79
C GLN A 91 -13.49 -25.38 -12.07
N GLN A 92 -12.70 -25.41 -13.13
CA GLN A 92 -13.05 -26.04 -14.40
C GLN A 92 -11.86 -26.87 -14.89
N ASN A 93 -12.02 -28.19 -14.90
CA ASN A 93 -10.94 -29.13 -15.25
C ASN A 93 -9.66 -28.85 -14.44
N HIS A 94 -8.57 -28.53 -15.13
CA HIS A 94 -7.26 -28.20 -14.57
C HIS A 94 -7.05 -26.70 -14.38
N ASP A 95 -8.11 -25.89 -14.43
CA ASP A 95 -8.05 -24.44 -14.22
C ASP A 95 -8.89 -24.04 -13.01
N LEU A 96 -8.36 -23.11 -12.20
CA LEU A 96 -9.14 -22.32 -11.27
C LEU A 96 -9.39 -20.94 -11.90
N LEU A 97 -10.67 -20.58 -12.03
CA LEU A 97 -11.12 -19.28 -12.49
C LEU A 97 -11.52 -18.43 -11.29
N ILE A 98 -10.91 -17.26 -11.15
CA ILE A 98 -11.24 -16.26 -10.13
C ILE A 98 -11.90 -15.08 -10.84
N PHE A 99 -13.19 -14.92 -10.63
CA PHE A 99 -13.97 -13.81 -11.16
C PHE A 99 -13.82 -12.63 -10.21
N VAL A 100 -13.40 -11.49 -10.75
CA VAL A 100 -13.17 -10.26 -10.01
C VAL A 100 -14.20 -9.24 -10.47
N LYS A 101 -15.07 -8.79 -9.57
CA LYS A 101 -15.99 -7.68 -9.83
C LYS A 101 -15.21 -6.37 -9.79
N SER A 102 -15.62 -5.39 -10.60
CA SER A 102 -15.07 -4.03 -10.52
C SER A 102 -15.11 -3.52 -9.08
N TRP A 103 -14.11 -2.73 -8.72
CA TRP A 103 -14.18 -1.90 -7.52
C TRP A 103 -15.38 -0.95 -7.64
N SER A 104 -16.19 -0.89 -6.60
CA SER A 104 -17.30 0.06 -6.51
C SER A 104 -17.31 0.73 -5.14
N PRO A 105 -17.47 2.07 -5.09
CA PRO A 105 -17.56 2.80 -3.82
C PRO A 105 -18.74 2.34 -2.96
N ASP A 106 -19.81 1.79 -3.55
CA ASP A 106 -20.99 1.31 -2.81
C ASP A 106 -20.75 -0.03 -2.09
N ALA A 107 -19.75 -0.82 -2.53
CA ALA A 107 -19.39 -2.09 -1.90
C ALA A 107 -18.43 -1.89 -0.70
N SER A 108 -17.68 -0.79 -0.71
CA SER A 108 -16.82 -0.34 0.40
C SER A 108 -17.56 0.69 1.25
N SER A 109 -17.57 0.57 2.58
CA SER A 109 -18.14 1.62 3.45
C SER A 109 -17.33 2.93 3.46
N LEU A 110 -16.37 3.09 2.53
CA LEU A 110 -15.39 4.16 2.46
C LEU A 110 -15.44 4.81 1.06
N PRO A 111 -15.20 6.12 0.92
CA PRO A 111 -15.27 6.83 -0.36
C PRO A 111 -14.03 6.58 -1.24
N LEU A 112 -13.49 5.36 -1.24
CA LEU A 112 -12.30 4.99 -1.99
C LEU A 112 -12.64 4.71 -3.44
N LYS A 113 -11.85 5.28 -4.35
CA LYS A 113 -12.04 5.16 -5.79
C LYS A 113 -11.30 3.99 -6.42
N ILE A 114 -10.20 3.57 -5.78
CA ILE A 114 -9.39 2.43 -6.20
C ILE A 114 -8.98 1.57 -5.01
N CYS A 115 -8.69 0.31 -5.31
CA CYS A 115 -8.13 -0.66 -4.38
C CYS A 115 -6.59 -0.57 -4.36
N SER A 116 -5.99 -0.70 -3.18
CA SER A 116 -4.54 -0.70 -2.98
C SER A 116 -4.17 -1.64 -1.85
N LEU A 117 -3.07 -2.38 -2.01
CA LEU A 117 -2.53 -3.23 -0.95
C LEU A 117 -1.79 -2.38 0.10
N ARG A 118 -0.99 -1.40 -0.35
CA ARG A 118 -0.30 -0.42 0.50
C ARG A 118 -0.23 0.92 -0.22
N SER A 119 -0.42 2.01 0.51
CA SER A 119 -0.28 3.36 -0.06
C SER A 119 1.19 3.76 -0.21
N ASN A 120 2.06 3.22 0.65
CA ASN A 120 3.46 3.66 0.81
C ASN A 120 3.60 5.16 1.16
N LEU A 121 2.51 5.75 1.65
CA LEU A 121 2.50 7.03 2.37
C LEU A 121 2.64 6.75 3.85
N TYR A 122 3.60 7.40 4.48
CA TYR A 122 3.83 7.27 5.91
C TYR A 122 3.52 8.58 6.63
N GLN A 123 3.08 8.47 7.86
CA GLN A 123 3.05 9.56 8.83
C GLN A 123 3.67 9.11 10.15
N ARG A 124 4.18 10.07 10.91
CA ARG A 124 4.57 9.86 12.30
C ARG A 124 3.33 9.80 13.18
N ASP A 125 3.23 8.73 13.96
CA ASP A 125 2.27 8.60 15.05
C ASP A 125 3.02 8.19 16.31
N VAL A 126 3.14 9.15 17.23
CA VAL A 126 3.99 9.05 18.42
C VAL A 126 5.40 8.56 18.02
N THR A 127 5.81 7.37 18.46
CA THR A 127 7.14 6.80 18.19
C THR A 127 7.21 5.97 16.90
N SER A 128 6.08 5.77 16.20
CA SER A 128 6.00 4.84 15.06
C SER A 128 5.79 5.55 13.72
N ALA A 129 6.39 5.01 12.66
CA ALA A 129 6.12 5.43 11.30
C ALA A 129 5.07 4.49 10.71
N ILE A 130 3.85 4.99 10.53
CA ILE A 130 2.69 4.18 10.12
C ILE A 130 2.47 4.35 8.62
N ASN A 131 2.41 3.23 7.90
CA ASN A 131 1.94 3.21 6.51
C ASN A 131 0.42 3.43 6.53
N LEU A 132 -0.03 4.52 5.93
CA LEU A 132 -1.43 4.89 5.94
C LEU A 132 -2.25 3.85 5.15
N CYS A 133 -3.33 3.38 5.77
CA CYS A 133 -4.34 2.63 5.04
C CYS A 133 -4.95 3.51 3.93
N ALA A 134 -5.63 2.91 2.97
CA ALA A 134 -6.18 3.65 1.82
C ALA A 134 -7.05 4.84 2.24
N ASN A 135 -7.82 4.72 3.33
CA ASN A 135 -8.63 5.83 3.86
C ASN A 135 -7.77 6.96 4.44
N GLY A 136 -6.83 6.64 5.34
CA GLY A 136 -5.93 7.65 5.91
C GLY A 136 -5.09 8.34 4.84
N ALA A 137 -4.69 7.61 3.80
CA ALA A 137 -3.99 8.19 2.66
C ALA A 137 -4.89 9.16 1.87
N LEU A 138 -6.17 8.81 1.62
CA LEU A 138 -7.13 9.70 0.96
C LEU A 138 -7.39 10.98 1.78
N GLU A 139 -7.52 10.84 3.10
CA GLU A 139 -7.70 11.97 4.01
C GLU A 139 -6.49 12.92 3.95
N LEU A 140 -5.27 12.39 4.03
CA LEU A 140 -4.05 13.18 3.89
C LEU A 140 -3.96 13.90 2.54
N LEU A 141 -4.28 13.21 1.44
CA LEU A 141 -4.28 13.83 0.11
C LEU A 141 -5.24 15.02 0.03
N ARG A 142 -6.48 14.85 0.50
CA ARG A 142 -7.49 15.92 0.53
C ARG A 142 -7.08 17.07 1.46
N GLU A 143 -6.50 16.75 2.60
CA GLU A 143 -5.97 17.75 3.53
C GLU A 143 -4.91 18.63 2.84
N LYS A 144 -3.89 18.00 2.23
CA LYS A 144 -2.79 18.69 1.56
C LYS A 144 -3.25 19.45 0.32
N GLU A 145 -4.17 18.90 -0.47
CA GLU A 145 -4.80 19.59 -1.60
C GLU A 145 -5.53 20.86 -1.14
N SER A 146 -6.37 20.74 -0.11
CA SER A 146 -7.13 21.88 0.41
C SER A 146 -6.24 22.99 0.96
N ARG A 147 -5.09 22.63 1.56
CA ARG A 147 -4.07 23.60 2.03
C ARG A 147 -3.37 24.30 0.87
N ALA A 148 -3.07 23.59 -0.22
CA ALA A 148 -2.45 24.18 -1.39
C ALA A 148 -3.38 25.16 -2.12
N GLN A 149 -4.69 24.85 -2.19
CA GLN A 149 -5.68 25.70 -2.87
C GLN A 149 -6.00 26.99 -2.11
N ARG A 150 -6.04 26.94 -0.77
CA ARG A 150 -6.38 28.12 0.04
C ARG A 150 -5.28 29.20 0.05
N GLY A 151 -4.06 28.89 -0.44
CA GLY A 151 -2.87 29.65 -0.08
C GLY A 151 -2.62 29.56 1.43
N THR A 152 -1.39 29.78 1.91
CA THR A 152 -0.97 29.49 3.31
C THR A 152 -2.05 29.87 4.34
N PRO A 153 -2.83 28.91 4.89
CA PRO A 153 -3.72 29.22 5.98
C PRO A 153 -2.85 29.30 7.23
N ARG A 154 -3.06 30.35 8.03
CA ARG A 154 -2.47 30.49 9.36
C ARG A 154 -2.58 29.16 10.09
N LEU A 155 -1.51 28.78 10.79
CA LEU A 155 -1.46 27.69 11.75
C LEU A 155 -2.73 27.78 12.60
N HIS A 156 -3.79 27.05 12.23
CA HIS A 156 -4.94 26.91 13.10
C HIS A 156 -4.42 26.02 14.21
N SER A 157 -3.99 26.68 15.27
CA SER A 157 -3.88 26.14 16.62
C SER A 157 -5.12 25.28 16.86
N GLN A 158 -4.94 23.96 16.79
CA GLN A 158 -5.94 23.03 17.28
C GLN A 158 -6.21 23.39 18.73
N ASP A 159 -7.50 23.47 19.05
CA ASP A 159 -8.03 23.93 20.31
C ASP A 159 -7.33 23.31 21.53
N HIS A 160 -7.09 24.18 22.50
CA HIS A 160 -6.40 23.97 23.77
C HIS A 160 -7.08 22.93 24.67
N ILE A 161 -6.89 21.63 24.44
CA ILE A 161 -7.12 20.61 25.49
C ILE A 161 -6.10 19.47 25.32
N LEU A 162 -4.91 19.60 25.94
CA LEU A 162 -3.96 18.56 26.42
C LEU A 162 -2.55 19.17 26.61
N ASN A 163 -2.40 20.06 27.59
CA ASN A 163 -1.25 21.00 27.66
C ASN A 163 0.10 20.34 28.02
N ARG A 164 0.11 19.14 28.63
CA ARG A 164 1.36 18.48 29.08
C ARG A 164 2.03 17.67 27.97
N THR A 165 1.27 16.87 27.23
CA THR A 165 1.82 16.01 26.17
C THR A 165 2.39 16.83 25.01
N ILE A 166 1.77 17.97 24.70
CA ILE A 166 2.26 18.90 23.67
C ILE A 166 3.60 19.52 24.10
N GLN A 167 3.73 19.92 25.37
CA GLN A 167 4.96 20.48 25.89
C GLN A 167 6.10 19.44 25.89
N GLU A 168 5.83 18.21 26.31
CA GLU A 168 6.82 17.12 26.30
C GLU A 168 7.34 16.81 24.88
N GLU A 169 6.47 16.82 23.86
CA GLU A 169 6.88 16.63 22.46
C GLU A 169 7.75 17.78 21.94
N GLU A 170 7.41 19.03 22.26
CA GLU A 170 8.21 20.19 21.86
C GLU A 170 9.57 20.22 22.60
N ASP A 171 9.59 19.85 23.88
CA ASP A 171 10.84 19.71 24.66
C ASP A 171 11.77 18.66 24.05
N ILE A 172 11.24 17.52 23.59
CA ILE A 172 12.04 16.48 22.91
C ILE A 172 12.58 17.01 21.58
N LYS A 173 11.79 17.75 20.81
CA LYS A 173 12.21 18.36 19.55
C LYS A 173 13.31 19.40 19.76
N MET A 174 13.22 20.19 20.83
CA MET A 174 14.28 21.13 21.23
C MET A 174 15.56 20.39 21.63
N CYS A 175 15.44 19.31 22.42
CA CYS A 175 16.57 18.43 22.75
C CYS A 175 17.24 17.86 21.48
N ALA A 176 16.45 17.45 20.48
CA ALA A 176 16.97 16.96 19.19
C ALA A 176 17.67 18.04 18.37
N LEU A 177 17.15 19.28 18.38
CA LEU A 177 17.79 20.43 17.75
C LEU A 177 19.13 20.76 18.41
N GLU A 178 19.21 20.72 19.74
CA GLU A 178 20.47 20.90 20.48
C GLU A 178 21.46 19.78 20.16
N PHE A 179 20.99 18.53 20.13
CA PHE A 179 21.79 17.38 19.73
C PHE A 179 22.34 17.55 18.30
N PHE A 180 21.54 18.05 17.37
CA PHE A 180 21.95 18.33 15.99
C PHE A 180 23.04 19.41 15.89
N LYS A 181 23.08 20.36 16.84
CA LYS A 181 24.11 21.40 16.90
C LYS A 181 25.45 20.89 17.42
N LYS A 182 25.51 19.79 18.18
CA LYS A 182 26.77 19.20 18.69
C LYS A 182 27.72 18.81 17.55
N ASP A 183 29.02 18.73 17.84
CA ASP A 183 30.05 18.24 16.90
C ASP A 183 30.77 16.97 17.39
N LYS A 184 30.74 16.73 18.71
CA LYS A 184 31.39 15.60 19.39
C LYS A 184 30.40 14.90 20.32
N LEU A 185 30.50 13.58 20.38
CA LEU A 185 29.73 12.70 21.24
C LEU A 185 30.67 11.70 21.91
N ASN A 186 30.29 11.21 23.09
CA ASN A 186 31.02 10.11 23.74
C ASN A 186 30.35 8.76 23.47
N PHE A 187 31.17 7.72 23.28
CA PHE A 187 30.68 6.34 23.17
C PHE A 187 29.97 5.93 24.47
N LYS A 188 28.77 5.37 24.35
CA LYS A 188 27.83 5.08 25.45
C LYS A 188 27.35 6.30 26.23
N GLU A 189 27.49 7.52 25.70
CA GLU A 189 26.75 8.67 26.22
C GLU A 189 25.25 8.36 26.13
N LYS A 190 24.54 8.55 27.25
CA LYS A 190 23.10 8.35 27.31
C LYS A 190 22.38 9.67 27.00
N LEU A 191 21.49 9.65 26.03
CA LEU A 191 20.69 10.82 25.67
C LEU A 191 19.59 11.08 26.71
N SER A 192 19.28 12.35 26.93
CA SER A 192 18.25 12.83 27.86
C SER A 192 16.82 12.73 27.30
N PHE A 193 16.67 12.45 26.00
CA PHE A 193 15.39 12.41 25.30
C PHE A 193 15.15 11.05 24.62
N THR A 194 13.91 10.81 24.22
CA THR A 194 13.45 9.56 23.59
C THR A 194 13.03 9.77 22.15
N GLU A 195 12.68 8.67 21.48
CA GLU A 195 11.87 8.74 20.27
C GLU A 195 10.53 9.41 20.59
N SER A 196 10.00 10.13 19.60
CA SER A 196 8.77 10.93 19.67
C SER A 196 8.24 11.18 18.27
N THR A 197 7.19 11.99 18.12
CA THR A 197 6.70 12.35 16.78
C THR A 197 7.75 13.07 15.92
N HIS A 198 8.77 13.66 16.55
CA HIS A 198 9.85 14.42 15.90
C HIS A 198 11.21 13.73 15.93
N VAL A 199 11.36 12.57 16.59
CA VAL A 199 12.66 11.91 16.78
C VAL A 199 12.54 10.40 16.53
N GLU A 200 13.44 9.86 15.72
CA GLU A 200 13.61 8.43 15.50
C GLU A 200 15.07 8.01 15.75
N PHE A 201 15.28 6.99 16.58
CA PHE A 201 16.59 6.40 16.82
C PHE A 201 16.77 5.13 15.99
N LYS A 202 17.96 4.98 15.40
CA LYS A 202 18.32 3.76 14.68
C LYS A 202 19.73 3.34 14.99
N ARG A 203 19.95 2.04 15.19
CA ARG A 203 21.28 1.49 15.36
C ARG A 203 21.86 1.06 14.01
N PHE A 204 23.17 1.25 13.84
CA PHE A 204 23.89 0.63 12.74
C PHE A 204 23.91 -0.89 12.91
N THR A 205 23.32 -1.61 11.95
CA THR A 205 23.45 -3.08 11.94
C THR A 205 24.78 -3.50 11.31
N THR A 206 25.34 -4.60 11.79
CA THR A 206 26.72 -5.01 11.47
C THR A 206 26.92 -5.61 10.08
N LYS A 207 25.85 -6.07 9.41
CA LYS A 207 25.96 -6.89 8.19
C LYS A 207 25.92 -6.08 6.88
N LYS A 208 25.11 -5.01 6.79
CA LYS A 208 24.99 -4.15 5.57
C LYS A 208 24.43 -2.76 5.93
N ILE A 209 25.28 -1.82 6.33
CA ILE A 209 24.85 -0.49 6.80
C ILE A 209 24.14 0.30 5.71
N VAL A 210 24.78 0.51 4.56
CA VAL A 210 24.23 1.36 3.48
C VAL A 210 22.92 0.79 2.92
N PRO A 211 22.81 -0.50 2.55
CA PRO A 211 21.55 -1.07 2.07
C PRO A 211 20.40 -0.93 3.07
N ARG A 212 20.66 -1.19 4.36
CA ARG A 212 19.61 -1.08 5.40
C ARG A 212 19.17 0.37 5.63
N ILE A 213 20.10 1.32 5.54
CA ILE A 213 19.75 2.74 5.56
C ILE A 213 18.85 3.06 4.38
N LYS A 214 19.21 2.65 3.15
CA LYS A 214 18.36 2.87 1.96
C LYS A 214 16.93 2.33 2.14
N GLU A 215 16.79 1.11 2.63
CA GLU A 215 15.48 0.47 2.84
C GLU A 215 14.63 1.17 3.90
N THR A 216 15.23 1.59 5.01
CA THR A 216 14.47 2.15 6.15
C THR A 216 14.29 3.66 6.07
N LEU A 217 15.23 4.39 5.46
CA LEU A 217 15.26 5.84 5.41
C LEU A 217 14.05 6.41 4.65
N ALA A 218 13.65 5.77 3.56
CA ALA A 218 12.50 6.18 2.76
C ALA A 218 11.21 6.28 3.59
N HIS A 219 10.95 5.27 4.45
CA HIS A 219 9.78 5.25 5.32
C HIS A 219 9.78 6.42 6.31
N TYR A 220 10.92 6.68 6.97
CA TYR A 220 11.00 7.74 7.96
C TYR A 220 10.97 9.13 7.33
N VAL A 221 11.61 9.31 6.18
CA VAL A 221 11.59 10.59 5.47
C VAL A 221 10.18 10.90 4.97
N SER A 222 9.47 9.92 4.40
CA SER A 222 8.04 10.04 4.07
C SER A 222 7.23 10.41 5.33
N ALA A 223 7.44 9.70 6.45
CA ALA A 223 6.73 9.94 7.69
C ALA A 223 6.91 11.37 8.24
N PHE A 224 8.15 11.84 8.36
CA PHE A 224 8.45 13.17 8.89
C PHE A 224 8.02 14.28 7.93
N ALA A 225 8.25 14.11 6.63
CA ALA A 225 7.86 15.10 5.63
C ALA A 225 6.34 15.30 5.55
N ASN A 226 5.56 14.22 5.72
CA ASN A 226 4.10 14.27 5.72
C ASN A 226 3.49 14.75 7.04
N THR A 227 4.30 14.94 8.08
CA THR A 227 3.87 15.52 9.37
C THR A 227 4.51 16.90 9.59
N GLN A 228 5.23 17.09 10.70
CA GLN A 228 5.81 18.37 11.13
C GLN A 228 7.34 18.40 10.99
N GLY A 229 7.92 17.47 10.22
CA GLY A 229 9.36 17.26 10.18
C GLY A 229 9.90 16.59 11.45
N GLY A 230 11.21 16.36 11.46
CA GLY A 230 11.89 15.71 12.58
C GLY A 230 13.32 15.28 12.28
N TYR A 231 13.86 14.43 13.16
CA TYR A 231 15.26 14.01 13.17
C TYR A 231 15.36 12.49 13.20
N ILE A 232 16.08 11.94 12.22
CA ILE A 232 16.48 10.53 12.20
C ILE A 232 17.92 10.46 12.69
N ILE A 233 18.14 9.87 13.87
CA ILE A 233 19.46 9.77 14.50
C ILE A 233 19.96 8.32 14.40
N ILE A 234 20.90 8.11 13.48
CA ILE A 234 21.48 6.81 13.16
C ILE A 234 22.82 6.65 13.89
N GLY A 235 22.89 5.63 14.75
CA GLY A 235 23.99 5.35 15.67
C GLY A 235 23.59 5.43 17.14
N VAL A 236 22.31 5.56 17.46
CA VAL A 236 21.78 5.52 18.82
C VAL A 236 20.89 4.30 18.98
N ASP A 237 21.00 3.62 20.11
CA ASP A 237 20.16 2.48 20.46
C ASP A 237 18.82 2.95 21.04
N ASP A 238 17.72 2.43 20.53
CA ASP A 238 16.35 2.83 20.88
C ASP A 238 16.02 2.56 22.36
N LYS A 239 16.40 1.39 22.86
CA LYS A 239 16.08 0.93 24.22
C LYS A 239 16.96 1.58 25.27
N SER A 240 18.28 1.54 25.08
CA SER A 240 19.24 2.08 26.05
C SER A 240 19.42 3.60 25.95
N LYS A 241 19.08 4.19 24.80
CA LYS A 241 19.33 5.61 24.45
C LYS A 241 20.82 5.96 24.44
N GLU A 242 21.67 4.95 24.27
CA GLU A 242 23.13 5.11 24.27
C GLU A 242 23.67 5.36 22.86
N VAL A 243 24.67 6.23 22.76
CA VAL A 243 25.42 6.50 21.52
C VAL A 243 26.39 5.35 21.24
N PHE A 244 26.15 4.60 20.17
CA PHE A 244 27.07 3.58 19.67
C PHE A 244 27.85 4.05 18.43
N GLY A 245 27.21 4.83 17.56
CA GLY A 245 27.74 5.20 16.26
C GLY A 245 28.04 4.00 15.34
N CYS A 246 28.71 4.29 14.23
CA CYS A 246 29.35 3.33 13.35
C CYS A 246 30.86 3.45 13.50
N LYS A 247 31.57 2.33 13.67
CA LYS A 247 33.03 2.28 13.66
C LYS A 247 33.59 2.96 12.40
N LYS A 248 34.61 3.83 12.57
CA LYS A 248 35.18 4.62 11.48
C LYS A 248 35.73 3.79 10.31
N GLU A 249 36.11 2.53 10.56
CA GLU A 249 36.64 1.63 9.52
C GLU A 249 35.54 1.01 8.65
N LYS A 250 34.28 1.07 9.09
CA LYS A 250 33.16 0.41 8.40
C LYS A 250 32.44 1.29 7.40
N VAL A 251 32.50 2.61 7.55
CA VAL A 251 31.74 3.56 6.73
C VAL A 251 32.54 4.85 6.54
N ASN A 252 32.68 5.27 5.30
CA ASN A 252 33.16 6.61 4.97
C ASN A 252 32.02 7.65 5.16
N PRO A 253 32.23 8.72 5.94
CA PRO A 253 31.21 9.74 6.20
C PRO A 253 30.63 10.43 4.96
N ASP A 254 31.46 10.76 3.98
CA ASP A 254 31.03 11.50 2.78
C ASP A 254 30.25 10.61 1.82
N SER A 255 30.67 9.34 1.71
CA SER A 255 29.89 8.31 1.02
C SER A 255 28.52 8.11 1.66
N LEU A 256 28.44 8.05 3.00
CA LEU A 256 27.17 7.93 3.71
C LEU A 256 26.24 9.13 3.46
N LYS A 257 26.76 10.37 3.56
CA LYS A 257 26.00 11.58 3.23
C LYS A 257 25.48 11.56 1.80
N THR A 258 26.33 11.17 0.85
CA THR A 258 25.97 11.08 -0.57
C THR A 258 24.87 10.05 -0.80
N GLU A 259 24.95 8.89 -0.15
CA GLU A 259 23.93 7.84 -0.27
C GLU A 259 22.60 8.22 0.36
N ILE A 260 22.61 8.91 1.50
CA ILE A 260 21.40 9.48 2.12
C ILE A 260 20.75 10.50 1.18
N LYS A 261 21.55 11.43 0.64
CA LYS A 261 21.07 12.41 -0.33
C LYS A 261 20.42 11.75 -1.54
N ASN A 262 21.13 10.81 -2.17
CA ASN A 262 20.64 10.07 -3.33
C ASN A 262 19.37 9.28 -3.02
N CYS A 263 19.21 8.77 -1.80
CA CYS A 263 18.00 8.06 -1.38
C CYS A 263 16.81 9.01 -1.26
N ILE A 264 17.00 10.17 -0.62
CA ILE A 264 15.92 11.13 -0.36
C ILE A 264 15.49 11.85 -1.65
N GLU A 265 16.43 12.24 -2.50
CA GLU A 265 16.13 12.91 -3.78
C GLU A 265 15.39 12.02 -4.78
N LYS A 266 15.38 10.69 -4.58
CA LYS A 266 14.66 9.72 -5.42
C LYS A 266 13.27 9.39 -4.91
N LEU A 267 12.88 9.89 -3.73
CA LEU A 267 11.57 9.60 -3.17
C LEU A 267 10.47 10.19 -4.06
N PRO A 268 9.43 9.43 -4.41
CA PRO A 268 8.34 9.95 -5.19
C PRO A 268 7.55 11.03 -4.42
N THR A 269 7.24 12.13 -5.09
CA THR A 269 6.45 13.24 -4.51
C THR A 269 5.28 13.56 -5.41
N TYR A 270 4.15 13.95 -4.82
CA TYR A 270 3.02 14.53 -5.56
C TYR A 270 2.78 15.95 -5.06
N HIS A 271 2.65 16.88 -6.00
CA HIS A 271 2.50 18.30 -5.72
C HIS A 271 1.12 18.82 -6.10
N PHE A 272 0.45 19.40 -5.12
CA PHE A 272 -0.72 20.26 -5.32
C PHE A 272 -0.31 21.73 -5.50
N CYS A 273 0.90 22.11 -5.06
CA CYS A 273 1.42 23.46 -5.17
C CYS A 273 2.12 23.70 -6.52
N ARG A 274 2.20 24.98 -6.93
CA ARG A 274 2.87 25.39 -8.17
C ARG A 274 4.40 25.32 -8.09
N GLU A 275 4.97 25.54 -6.90
CA GLU A 275 6.41 25.65 -6.67
C GLU A 275 7.17 24.33 -6.89
N LYS A 276 6.49 23.19 -6.66
CA LYS A 276 7.06 21.83 -6.80
C LYS A 276 8.45 21.68 -6.16
N PRO A 277 8.62 22.04 -4.87
CA PRO A 277 9.92 21.96 -4.21
C PRO A 277 10.35 20.50 -4.01
N LYS A 278 11.65 20.26 -3.96
CA LYS A 278 12.19 18.96 -3.50
C LYS A 278 12.01 18.82 -1.99
N VAL A 279 12.06 17.59 -1.49
CA VAL A 279 12.10 17.31 -0.05
C VAL A 279 13.31 18.03 0.55
N ASN A 280 13.07 18.92 1.53
CA ASN A 280 14.13 19.65 2.20
C ASN A 280 14.66 18.84 3.39
N PHE A 281 15.98 18.67 3.45
CA PHE A 281 16.64 17.92 4.51
C PHE A 281 18.08 18.37 4.68
N THR A 282 18.60 18.22 5.90
CA THR A 282 20.01 18.44 6.22
C THR A 282 20.60 17.20 6.86
N THR A 283 21.78 16.78 6.39
CA THR A 283 22.52 15.63 6.96
C THR A 283 23.78 16.10 7.68
N LYS A 284 23.91 15.77 8.97
CA LYS A 284 25.10 16.04 9.78
C LYS A 284 25.74 14.74 10.25
N ILE A 285 27.07 14.70 10.23
CA ILE A 285 27.86 13.60 10.77
C ILE A 285 28.55 14.07 12.06
N LEU A 286 28.26 13.40 13.16
CA LEU A 286 28.78 13.70 14.49
C LEU A 286 29.90 12.71 14.83
N LYS A 287 31.02 13.21 15.35
CA LYS A 287 32.18 12.38 15.72
C LYS A 287 31.95 11.73 17.09
N VAL A 288 32.10 10.42 17.18
CA VAL A 288 31.99 9.66 18.43
C VAL A 288 33.39 9.31 18.92
N TYR A 289 33.69 9.65 20.17
CA TYR A 289 34.96 9.40 20.83
C TYR A 289 34.83 8.31 21.90
N GLN A 290 35.85 7.45 22.00
CA GLN A 290 35.98 6.47 23.06
C GLN A 290 37.38 6.60 23.68
N LYS A 291 37.46 6.94 24.97
CA LYS A 291 38.74 7.21 25.64
C LYS A 291 39.61 8.20 24.84
N GLU A 292 39.02 9.33 24.44
CA GLU A 292 39.65 10.42 23.66
C GLU A 292 40.07 10.07 22.21
N ALA A 293 40.02 8.80 21.81
CA ALA A 293 40.25 8.38 20.43
C ALA A 293 38.97 8.47 19.61
N LEU A 294 39.08 8.90 18.34
CA LEU A 294 37.97 8.83 17.38
C LEU A 294 37.58 7.37 17.16
N TYR A 295 36.39 7.00 17.65
CA TYR A 295 35.79 5.68 17.52
C TYR A 295 35.01 5.53 16.22
N GLY A 296 34.21 6.55 15.89
CA GLY A 296 33.20 6.39 14.84
C GLY A 296 32.32 7.60 14.64
N PHE A 297 31.16 7.36 14.04
CA PHE A 297 30.26 8.41 13.56
C PHE A 297 28.79 8.12 13.89
N VAL A 298 28.06 9.15 14.29
CA VAL A 298 26.59 9.19 14.28
C VAL A 298 26.15 10.02 13.07
N CYS A 299 25.11 9.58 12.38
CA CYS A 299 24.50 10.35 11.29
C CYS A 299 23.15 10.88 11.73
N VAL A 300 22.93 12.17 11.60
CA VAL A 300 21.65 12.82 11.88
C VAL A 300 21.08 13.36 10.57
N VAL A 301 19.85 12.98 10.25
CA VAL A 301 19.10 13.52 9.10
C VAL A 301 17.94 14.33 9.65
N GLN A 302 18.00 15.64 9.51
CA GLN A 302 16.88 16.54 9.77
C GLN A 302 16.01 16.62 8.52
N VAL A 303 14.74 16.32 8.65
CA VAL A 303 13.74 16.41 7.57
C VAL A 303 12.77 17.53 7.92
N GLU A 304 12.56 18.46 7.00
CA GLU A 304 11.60 19.54 7.20
C GLU A 304 10.18 19.10 6.78
N PRO A 305 9.12 19.70 7.36
CA PRO A 305 7.77 19.46 6.90
C PRO A 305 7.62 19.81 5.41
N PHE A 306 6.93 18.96 4.67
CA PHE A 306 6.71 19.11 3.24
C PHE A 306 5.31 19.64 2.93
N CYS A 307 5.23 20.58 1.99
CA CYS A 307 3.99 21.28 1.67
C CYS A 307 2.90 20.37 1.08
N CYS A 308 3.30 19.32 0.37
CA CYS A 308 2.39 18.35 -0.26
C CYS A 308 2.60 16.95 0.31
N VAL A 309 2.83 15.93 -0.52
CA VAL A 309 3.01 14.54 -0.06
C VAL A 309 4.30 13.91 -0.60
N VAL A 310 4.97 13.17 0.28
CA VAL A 310 6.17 12.37 -0.02
C VAL A 310 5.87 10.90 0.22
N PHE A 311 6.10 10.06 -0.77
CA PHE A 311 5.96 8.61 -0.68
C PHE A 311 7.31 7.96 -0.37
N ALA A 312 7.29 6.83 0.31
CA ALA A 312 8.50 6.02 0.49
C ALA A 312 8.86 5.25 -0.80
N GLU A 313 7.85 4.88 -1.59
CA GLU A 313 7.96 4.22 -2.89
C GLU A 313 6.63 4.43 -3.67
N ASP A 314 6.57 4.05 -4.94
CA ASP A 314 5.29 3.95 -5.66
C ASP A 314 4.28 3.09 -4.86
N PRO A 315 2.97 3.39 -4.88
CA PRO A 315 1.98 2.60 -4.15
C PRO A 315 1.93 1.15 -4.61
N ASP A 316 1.59 0.23 -3.70
CA ASP A 316 1.30 -1.15 -4.05
C ASP A 316 -0.15 -1.24 -4.53
N SER A 317 -0.36 -0.74 -5.74
CA SER A 317 -1.65 -0.75 -6.44
C SER A 317 -1.40 -0.98 -7.91
N TRP A 318 -2.28 -1.71 -8.57
CA TRP A 318 -2.11 -2.16 -9.94
C TRP A 318 -3.35 -1.85 -10.77
N ILE A 319 -3.15 -1.71 -12.08
CA ILE A 319 -4.18 -1.58 -13.11
C ILE A 319 -3.87 -2.51 -14.27
N MET A 320 -4.87 -2.74 -15.12
CA MET A 320 -4.67 -3.33 -16.43
C MET A 320 -4.32 -2.20 -17.42
N GLU A 321 -3.11 -2.25 -17.97
CA GLU A 321 -2.66 -1.33 -19.01
C GLU A 321 -2.09 -2.14 -20.17
N ASN A 322 -2.61 -1.92 -21.38
CA ASN A 322 -2.20 -2.67 -22.58
C ASN A 322 -2.23 -4.21 -22.39
N ASN A 323 -3.27 -4.71 -21.70
CA ASN A 323 -3.45 -6.13 -21.35
C ASN A 323 -2.37 -6.72 -20.42
N ILE A 324 -1.60 -5.88 -19.74
CA ILE A 324 -0.57 -6.30 -18.77
C ILE A 324 -0.93 -5.72 -17.39
N VAL A 325 -0.62 -6.47 -16.33
CA VAL A 325 -0.73 -6.00 -14.95
C VAL A 325 0.39 -5.01 -14.69
N THR A 326 0.06 -3.73 -14.55
CA THR A 326 1.02 -2.64 -14.36
C THR A 326 0.84 -2.00 -12.99
N ARG A 327 1.94 -1.77 -12.26
CA ARG A 327 1.92 -1.04 -10.98
C ARG A 327 1.70 0.45 -11.25
N LEU A 328 0.75 1.05 -10.53
CA LEU A 328 0.49 2.48 -10.62
C LEU A 328 1.69 3.29 -10.13
N LYS A 329 2.01 4.34 -10.87
CA LYS A 329 2.92 5.40 -10.41
C LYS A 329 2.19 6.36 -9.47
N VAL A 330 2.93 7.02 -8.58
CA VAL A 330 2.36 8.01 -7.64
C VAL A 330 1.41 8.99 -8.32
N GLN A 331 1.79 9.54 -9.48
CA GLN A 331 0.97 10.51 -10.21
C GLN A 331 -0.42 9.94 -10.53
N GLN A 332 -0.47 8.79 -11.23
CA GLN A 332 -1.70 8.14 -11.62
C GLN A 332 -2.52 7.69 -10.40
N TRP A 333 -1.85 7.16 -9.38
CA TRP A 333 -2.52 6.68 -8.17
C TRP A 333 -3.24 7.81 -7.42
N VAL A 334 -2.60 8.98 -7.27
CA VAL A 334 -3.22 10.13 -6.61
C VAL A 334 -4.38 10.68 -7.42
N GLU A 335 -4.23 10.82 -8.74
CA GLU A 335 -5.30 11.28 -9.63
C GLU A 335 -6.54 10.37 -9.54
N MET A 336 -6.33 9.05 -9.58
CA MET A 336 -7.41 8.07 -9.42
C MET A 336 -8.04 8.09 -8.03
N MET A 337 -7.24 8.24 -6.96
CA MET A 337 -7.74 8.33 -5.59
C MET A 337 -8.60 9.58 -5.36
N LEU A 338 -8.24 10.70 -5.99
CA LEU A 338 -8.95 11.97 -5.86
C LEU A 338 -10.05 12.17 -6.90
N ASP A 339 -10.21 11.27 -7.87
CA ASP A 339 -11.16 11.39 -8.99
C ASP A 339 -10.89 12.66 -9.83
N ILE A 340 -9.61 13.00 -9.99
CA ILE A 340 -9.18 14.10 -10.85
C ILE A 340 -9.27 13.60 -12.29
N GLN A 341 -10.14 14.22 -13.09
CA GLN A 341 -10.22 13.95 -14.53
C GLN A 341 -8.92 14.44 -15.19
N SER A 342 -8.03 13.51 -15.50
CA SER A 342 -6.89 13.80 -16.37
C SER A 342 -7.44 13.96 -17.78
N ASP A 343 -7.50 15.20 -18.26
CA ASP A 343 -7.95 15.51 -19.61
C ASP A 343 -7.08 14.70 -20.60
N PRO A 344 -7.63 13.84 -21.47
CA PRO A 344 -6.82 12.93 -22.30
C PRO A 344 -5.86 13.64 -23.27
N SER A 345 -5.93 14.98 -23.37
CA SER A 345 -5.16 15.78 -24.31
C SER A 345 -3.85 16.38 -23.75
N SER A 346 -3.50 16.17 -22.48
CA SER A 346 -2.26 16.78 -21.93
C SER A 346 -0.96 16.04 -22.28
N GLY A 347 -1.00 15.08 -23.21
CA GLY A 347 0.17 14.58 -23.91
C GLY A 347 0.27 15.26 -25.27
N PHE A 348 1.40 15.92 -25.54
CA PHE A 348 1.84 16.58 -26.80
C PHE A 348 1.63 18.11 -26.89
N PRO A 349 2.73 18.89 -27.07
CA PRO A 349 2.63 20.30 -27.42
C PRO A 349 2.39 20.43 -28.93
N THR A 350 1.28 21.02 -29.34
CA THR A 350 1.10 21.47 -30.73
C THR A 350 0.78 22.96 -30.74
N ILE A 351 1.62 23.70 -31.45
CA ILE A 351 1.56 25.13 -31.73
C ILE A 351 0.39 25.39 -32.69
N ASN A 352 -0.62 26.18 -32.29
CA ASN A 352 -0.97 27.46 -32.93
C ASN A 352 -2.29 28.04 -32.39
N ASP A 353 -2.27 29.38 -32.31
CA ASP A 353 -3.36 30.28 -31.97
C ASP A 353 -4.57 30.18 -32.91
N SER A 354 -5.78 30.26 -32.35
CA SER A 354 -6.69 31.39 -32.60
C SER A 354 -7.89 31.35 -31.65
N ALA A 355 -8.24 32.51 -31.12
CA ALA A 355 -9.31 32.73 -30.16
C ALA A 355 -10.71 32.59 -30.79
N HIS A 356 -11.69 32.12 -30.02
CA HIS A 356 -12.97 32.80 -29.85
C HIS A 356 -13.68 32.34 -28.56
N LEU A 357 -14.10 33.32 -27.76
CA LEU A 357 -14.95 33.18 -26.57
C LEU A 357 -16.30 32.55 -26.92
N MET A 358 -16.82 31.67 -26.05
CA MET A 358 -18.13 31.82 -25.39
C MET A 358 -18.26 30.82 -24.21
N THR A 359 -18.78 31.29 -23.08
CA THR A 359 -19.12 30.53 -21.85
C THR A 359 -20.67 30.51 -21.68
N PRO A 360 -21.24 29.74 -20.73
CA PRO A 360 -21.59 28.33 -20.84
C PRO A 360 -23.12 28.09 -20.81
N ALA A 361 -23.59 26.97 -21.33
CA ALA A 361 -24.92 26.45 -21.02
C ALA A 361 -24.84 24.98 -20.60
N LEU A 362 -25.27 24.77 -19.36
CA LEU A 362 -25.60 23.54 -18.67
C LEU A 362 -26.04 22.37 -19.58
N SER A 363 -25.33 21.24 -19.46
CA SER A 363 -25.99 19.93 -19.32
C SER A 363 -25.00 18.92 -18.75
N ALA A 364 -25.35 18.35 -17.60
CA ALA A 364 -24.66 17.20 -17.04
C ALA A 364 -24.82 16.00 -17.98
N PRO A 365 -23.76 15.27 -18.36
CA PRO A 365 -23.94 13.95 -18.96
C PRO A 365 -24.43 13.02 -17.85
N ARG A 366 -25.68 12.59 -17.99
CA ARG A 366 -26.30 11.57 -17.14
C ARG A 366 -25.39 10.34 -17.07
N ARG A 367 -25.16 9.86 -15.84
CA ARG A 367 -24.63 8.50 -15.57
C ARG A 367 -25.39 7.48 -16.43
N PRO A 368 -24.74 6.56 -17.15
CA PRO A 368 -25.44 5.47 -17.80
C PRO A 368 -26.06 4.55 -16.74
N ALA A 369 -27.36 4.35 -16.84
CA ALA A 369 -28.09 3.34 -16.08
C ALA A 369 -27.63 1.93 -16.50
N TYR A 370 -26.61 1.38 -15.84
CA TYR A 370 -26.17 0.00 -16.02
C TYR A 370 -25.82 -0.61 -14.67
N LEU A 371 -26.82 -1.02 -13.90
CA LEU A 371 -26.62 -1.65 -12.58
C LEU A 371 -27.49 -2.89 -12.33
N THR A 372 -28.13 -3.45 -13.35
CA THR A 372 -29.02 -4.63 -13.17
C THR A 372 -28.58 -5.87 -13.97
N LYS A 373 -27.52 -5.81 -14.79
CA LYS A 373 -27.17 -6.91 -15.72
C LYS A 373 -26.09 -7.89 -15.25
N VAL A 374 -25.55 -7.76 -14.03
CA VAL A 374 -24.41 -8.59 -13.58
C VAL A 374 -24.79 -10.07 -13.30
N LEU A 375 -26.02 -10.35 -12.87
CA LEU A 375 -26.48 -11.71 -12.52
C LEU A 375 -26.78 -12.60 -13.73
N GLU A 376 -27.49 -12.09 -14.75
CA GLU A 376 -27.77 -12.80 -16.01
C GLU A 376 -26.49 -13.15 -16.79
N HIS A 377 -25.43 -12.44 -16.46
CA HIS A 377 -24.16 -12.47 -17.14
C HIS A 377 -23.18 -13.52 -16.55
N LYS A 378 -23.31 -13.88 -15.26
CA LYS A 378 -22.59 -15.04 -14.69
C LYS A 378 -22.97 -16.33 -15.41
N GLU A 379 -24.27 -16.53 -15.66
CA GLU A 379 -24.77 -17.73 -16.33
C GLU A 379 -24.28 -17.85 -17.77
N THR A 380 -24.18 -16.74 -18.51
CA THR A 380 -23.77 -16.77 -19.93
C THR A 380 -22.28 -17.09 -20.10
N LEU A 381 -21.40 -16.54 -19.25
CA LEU A 381 -19.98 -16.90 -19.25
C LEU A 381 -19.78 -18.34 -18.79
N GLN A 382 -20.48 -18.77 -17.73
CA GLN A 382 -20.50 -20.17 -17.33
C GLN A 382 -20.91 -21.03 -18.53
N ARG A 383 -22.04 -20.75 -19.19
CA ARG A 383 -22.51 -21.50 -20.36
C ARG A 383 -21.53 -21.50 -21.54
N HIS A 384 -20.82 -20.40 -21.81
CA HIS A 384 -19.83 -20.34 -22.89
C HIS A 384 -18.64 -21.27 -22.62
N PHE A 385 -18.07 -21.22 -21.41
CA PHE A 385 -17.01 -22.12 -20.98
C PHE A 385 -17.49 -23.58 -20.83
N PHE A 386 -18.75 -23.81 -20.49
CA PHE A 386 -19.39 -25.13 -20.49
C PHE A 386 -19.63 -25.66 -21.92
N SER A 387 -19.97 -24.79 -22.89
CA SER A 387 -20.25 -25.18 -24.28
C SER A 387 -19.00 -25.62 -25.03
N GLU A 388 -17.85 -24.98 -24.80
CA GLU A 388 -16.57 -25.46 -25.34
C GLU A 388 -16.15 -26.81 -24.76
N ALA A 389 -16.47 -27.08 -23.48
CA ALA A 389 -16.20 -28.37 -22.85
C ALA A 389 -17.08 -29.51 -23.42
N VAL A 390 -18.36 -29.22 -23.71
CA VAL A 390 -19.29 -30.17 -24.34
C VAL A 390 -18.91 -30.45 -25.81
N LEU A 391 -18.46 -29.42 -26.55
CA LEU A 391 -17.98 -29.59 -27.93
C LEU A 391 -16.70 -30.42 -28.02
N ARG A 392 -15.80 -30.33 -27.01
CA ARG A 392 -14.63 -31.22 -26.90
C ARG A 392 -15.00 -32.64 -26.48
N SER A 393 -15.95 -32.81 -25.55
CA SER A 393 -16.47 -34.12 -25.14
C SER A 393 -17.15 -34.87 -26.30
N ARG A 394 -17.89 -34.17 -27.17
CA ARG A 394 -18.48 -34.75 -28.39
C ARG A 394 -17.46 -35.19 -29.44
N ARG A 395 -16.22 -34.68 -29.41
CA ARG A 395 -15.12 -35.16 -30.28
C ARG A 395 -14.40 -36.38 -29.73
N THR A 396 -14.49 -36.66 -28.44
CA THR A 396 -13.95 -37.85 -27.78
C THR A 396 -15.11 -38.72 -27.31
N GLY A 397 -15.78 -39.37 -28.26
CA GLY A 397 -17.03 -40.10 -28.00
C GLY A 397 -16.96 -41.04 -26.79
N ARG A 398 -17.75 -40.74 -25.76
CA ARG A 398 -18.32 -41.68 -24.80
C ARG A 398 -19.60 -41.07 -24.21
N LEU A 399 -20.74 -41.57 -24.67
CA LEU A 399 -22.03 -41.42 -24.00
C LEU A 399 -22.18 -42.56 -22.99
N THR A 400 -22.55 -42.23 -21.76
CA THR A 400 -23.37 -43.12 -20.93
C THR A 400 -24.45 -42.26 -20.29
N GLU A 401 -25.69 -42.61 -20.62
CA GLU A 401 -26.94 -42.04 -20.12
C GLU A 401 -27.04 -42.17 -18.60
N GLY A 402 -27.63 -41.17 -17.93
CA GLY A 402 -27.89 -41.22 -16.50
C GLY A 402 -28.40 -39.91 -15.90
N THR A 403 -29.70 -39.66 -16.07
CA THR A 403 -30.58 -38.78 -15.28
C THR A 403 -30.23 -37.29 -15.16
N ASP A 404 -30.89 -36.51 -16.02
CA ASP A 404 -31.15 -35.08 -15.84
C ASP A 404 -32.21 -34.85 -14.75
N THR A 405 -31.88 -34.07 -13.72
CA THR A 405 -32.83 -33.13 -13.07
C THR A 405 -32.06 -32.12 -12.19
N PRO A 406 -32.40 -30.82 -12.22
CA PRO A 406 -31.66 -29.77 -11.51
C PRO A 406 -32.24 -29.52 -10.11
N LEU A 407 -31.44 -29.75 -9.06
CA LEU A 407 -31.73 -29.30 -7.69
C LEU A 407 -30.83 -28.10 -7.38
N PHE A 408 -31.33 -26.91 -7.71
CA PHE A 408 -30.84 -25.64 -7.18
C PHE A 408 -31.82 -25.17 -6.11
N SER A 409 -31.31 -24.48 -5.09
CA SER A 409 -32.04 -23.94 -3.92
C SER A 409 -32.29 -24.92 -2.76
N ARG A 410 -31.28 -25.04 -1.89
CA ARG A 410 -31.39 -25.02 -0.42
C ARG A 410 -30.02 -25.36 0.18
N HIS A 411 -29.26 -24.33 0.55
CA HIS A 411 -28.41 -24.28 1.75
C HIS A 411 -27.68 -22.93 1.84
N CYS A 412 -28.45 -21.84 1.84
CA CYS A 412 -27.99 -20.55 2.39
C CYS A 412 -28.39 -20.35 3.87
N ASP A 413 -29.20 -21.24 4.47
CA ASP A 413 -29.82 -20.95 5.78
C ASP A 413 -29.25 -21.71 6.99
N ILE A 414 -28.04 -22.28 6.91
CA ILE A 414 -27.43 -23.01 8.05
C ILE A 414 -26.23 -22.28 8.69
N PHE A 415 -25.73 -21.18 8.11
CA PHE A 415 -24.68 -20.36 8.73
C PHE A 415 -25.18 -19.11 9.48
N GLU A 416 -26.48 -18.81 9.47
CA GLU A 416 -27.05 -17.64 10.16
C GLU A 416 -27.54 -17.90 11.59
N LYS A 417 -27.42 -19.12 12.14
CA LYS A 417 -27.95 -19.44 13.49
C LYS A 417 -26.93 -19.87 14.55
N LEU A 418 -25.63 -19.87 14.29
CA LEU A 418 -24.62 -20.28 15.28
C LEU A 418 -23.37 -19.39 15.40
N GLY A 419 -23.42 -18.14 14.92
CA GLY A 419 -22.26 -17.23 14.90
C GLY A 419 -22.33 -15.98 15.79
N TRP A 420 -23.34 -15.85 16.66
CA TRP A 420 -23.51 -14.68 17.55
C TRP A 420 -23.49 -15.12 19.01
N ARG A 421 -22.29 -15.28 19.57
CA ARG A 421 -21.97 -15.17 21.00
C ARG A 421 -20.49 -15.49 21.14
N TYR A 422 -19.65 -14.46 21.16
CA TYR A 422 -18.43 -14.34 21.97
C TYR A 422 -17.59 -13.17 21.42
N TRP A 423 -18.12 -11.96 21.58
CA TRP A 423 -17.34 -10.72 21.58
C TRP A 423 -18.06 -9.75 22.53
N PHE A 424 -17.35 -9.25 23.54
CA PHE A 424 -17.67 -8.29 24.62
C PHE A 424 -17.64 -8.83 26.06
N ASN A 425 -16.46 -8.71 26.69
CA ASN A 425 -16.22 -8.13 28.03
C ASN A 425 -14.71 -7.79 28.07
N GLU A 426 -14.34 -6.50 27.93
CA GLU A 426 -13.92 -5.60 29.03
C GLU A 426 -12.73 -6.15 29.83
N ARG A 427 -11.49 -5.70 29.64
CA ARG A 427 -10.85 -4.42 30.02
C ARG A 427 -10.88 -4.17 31.56
N ARG A 428 -9.67 -4.03 32.14
CA ARG A 428 -9.25 -3.83 33.57
C ARG A 428 -9.10 -5.17 34.30
N GLU A 429 -7.97 -5.51 34.93
CA GLU A 429 -7.14 -4.75 35.88
C GLU A 429 -5.65 -5.13 35.76
N GLY A 430 -4.74 -4.25 36.20
CA GLY A 430 -3.43 -4.64 36.76
C GLY A 430 -3.41 -4.24 38.24
N PRO A 431 -2.27 -4.22 38.96
CA PRO A 431 -1.03 -4.99 38.85
C PRO A 431 -0.71 -5.78 40.15
N MET A 432 0.27 -6.70 40.10
CA MET A 432 1.28 -6.94 41.14
C MET A 432 2.55 -7.47 40.49
#